data_AF-A0AAD1REI7-F1
#
_entry.id   AF-A0AAD1REI7-F1
#
_cell.length_a   1.000
_cell.length_b   1.000
_cell.length_c   1.000
_cell.angle_alpha   90.00
_cell.angle_beta   90.00
_cell.angle_gamma   90.00
#
_symmetry.space_group_name_H-M   'P 1'
#
loop_
_entity.id
_entity.type
_entity.pdbx_description
1 polymer ?
#
loop_
_entity_poly.entity_id
_entity_poly.type
_entity_poly.pdbx_seq_one_letter_code
_entity_poly.pdbx_strand_id
1 'polypeptide(L)'
;MLSAPEPEVVMQVLRSNAGLKGDWGPAKIRQELSYLKGLFHPHKMSSLSGARLGLCVLRSGPQAGASLFCCYRQCSKMKRLALIPKCIVHNLCSRGMSAIAGQKQRDSWEIDLMDLSNELKLANSSRPFRRFITDPGLAKTVLKCLQPWECGAKEPLVMEFNPGPGVVTRTLLDAGVKVVALESQATFLPTLEQLRNNTDGQLRVVHCDFFKLDPLGEGSMQPPVMYSETLFKQLGISKVPWTSDVPLKVFGIFFQKIESKFIWKHIYSIYEKRSIYRYGRIELNLFMSEKQYKKLICPPGDMRNYQALGVLCQAAYDIQLLHMEPWSSFFTPSKFRETSGAKSVTIPNDHMCLVRLTPRKNLFGKQFKVLNSTTFILMVRQLLCKRKGKLLDWLNSWDPVNGQALMKELDIPENITTGNVNPDQYKRLFEAMEQSDTLGKSWIFNEVLENTNGL
;
A
#
# COMPACT_ATOMS: atom_id res chain seq x y z
N MET A 1 25.45 -9.62 42.92
CA MET A 1 25.18 -8.20 43.26
C MET A 1 26.20 -7.36 42.56
N LEU A 2 25.80 -6.59 41.54
CA LEU A 2 26.64 -5.55 40.95
C LEU A 2 25.90 -4.24 41.22
N SER A 3 26.56 -3.32 41.90
CA SER A 3 26.04 -2.01 42.31
C SER A 3 25.65 -1.17 41.09
N ALA A 4 24.60 -0.36 41.25
CA ALA A 4 24.18 0.62 40.24
C ALA A 4 25.33 1.59 39.94
N PRO A 5 25.53 2.01 38.67
CA PRO A 5 26.61 2.93 38.33
C PRO A 5 26.34 4.30 38.95
N GLU A 6 27.41 4.96 39.41
CA GLU A 6 27.31 6.28 40.04
C GLU A 6 26.76 7.35 39.07
N PRO A 7 26.01 8.34 39.59
CA PRO A 7 25.37 9.40 38.80
C PRO A 7 26.31 10.17 37.86
N GLU A 8 27.59 10.28 38.22
CA GLU A 8 28.59 10.99 37.41
C GLU A 8 28.90 10.28 36.08
N VAL A 9 28.87 8.94 36.07
CA VAL A 9 29.11 8.13 34.85
C VAL A 9 27.94 8.28 33.86
N VAL A 10 26.71 8.36 34.36
CA VAL A 10 25.51 8.61 33.54
C VAL A 10 25.54 10.02 32.94
N MET A 11 25.99 11.02 33.70
CA MET A 11 26.14 12.40 33.25
C MET A 11 27.23 12.56 32.18
N GLN A 12 28.33 11.81 32.28
CA GLN A 12 29.42 11.85 31.31
C GLN A 12 29.02 11.27 29.94
N VAL A 13 28.17 10.23 29.93
CA VAL A 13 27.63 9.61 28.70
C VAL A 13 26.59 10.51 28.02
N LEU A 14 25.76 11.23 28.78
CA LEU A 14 24.79 12.18 28.23
C LEU A 14 25.46 13.41 27.59
N ARG A 15 26.56 13.90 28.19
CA ARG A 15 27.36 15.02 27.64
C ARG A 15 28.13 14.66 26.36
N SER A 16 28.44 13.39 26.14
CA SER A 16 29.27 12.93 25.01
C SER A 16 28.45 12.45 23.79
N ASN A 17 27.21 12.01 23.97
CA ASN A 17 26.36 11.50 22.88
C ASN A 17 25.39 12.52 22.26
N ALA A 18 25.13 13.63 22.95
CA ALA A 18 24.39 14.75 22.39
C ALA A 18 25.37 15.93 22.29
N GLY A 19 25.70 16.39 21.08
CA GLY A 19 26.58 17.53 20.85
C GLY A 19 25.99 18.86 21.32
N LEU A 20 25.68 18.96 22.61
CA LEU A 20 24.93 20.02 23.25
C LEU A 20 25.88 20.81 24.15
N LYS A 21 26.36 21.95 23.65
CA LYS A 21 27.09 22.93 24.46
C LYS A 21 26.10 23.72 25.33
N GLY A 22 26.17 23.54 26.64
CA GLY A 22 25.50 24.38 27.63
C GLY A 22 25.30 23.65 28.96
N ASP A 23 25.51 24.33 30.09
CA ASP A 23 25.27 23.77 31.43
C ASP A 23 23.77 23.80 31.76
N TRP A 24 23.21 22.64 32.09
CA TRP A 24 21.81 22.49 32.49
C TRP A 24 21.73 22.43 34.02
N GLY A 25 20.96 23.34 34.62
CA GLY A 25 20.70 23.32 36.05
C GLY A 25 19.84 22.11 36.48
N PRO A 26 19.88 21.72 37.78
CA PRO A 26 19.21 20.52 38.30
C PRO A 26 17.69 20.44 38.07
N ALA A 27 17.04 21.58 37.82
CA ALA A 27 15.61 21.66 37.53
C ALA A 27 15.27 21.15 36.11
N LYS A 28 16.10 21.49 35.12
CA LYS A 28 15.89 21.14 33.72
C LYS A 28 16.18 19.66 33.46
N ILE A 29 17.15 19.09 34.19
CA ILE A 29 17.46 17.65 34.20
C ILE A 29 16.29 16.83 34.79
N ARG A 30 15.66 17.32 35.87
CA ARG A 30 14.50 16.64 36.48
C ARG A 30 13.27 16.65 35.56
N GLN A 31 13.10 17.71 34.77
CA GLN A 31 12.01 17.82 33.80
C GLN A 31 12.16 16.81 32.65
N GLU A 32 13.36 16.66 32.10
CA GLU A 32 13.64 15.69 31.03
C GLU A 32 13.59 14.22 31.51
N LEU A 33 14.06 13.95 32.74
CA LEU A 33 13.89 12.62 33.34
C LEU A 33 12.43 12.27 33.63
N SER A 34 11.59 13.28 33.93
CA SER A 34 10.14 13.11 34.07
C SER A 34 9.48 12.81 32.71
N TYR A 35 9.93 13.49 31.66
CA TYR A 35 9.49 13.26 30.28
C TYR A 35 9.84 11.85 29.78
N LEU A 36 11.06 11.38 30.05
CA LEU A 36 11.50 10.01 29.73
C LEU A 36 10.79 8.93 30.56
N LYS A 37 10.43 9.22 31.81
CA LYS A 37 9.58 8.35 32.63
C LYS A 37 8.12 8.30 32.12
N GLY A 38 7.65 9.37 31.48
CA GLY A 38 6.32 9.42 30.85
C GLY A 38 6.22 8.58 29.56
N LEU A 39 7.35 8.36 28.87
CA LEU A 39 7.42 7.52 27.66
C LEU A 39 7.35 6.02 27.94
N PHE A 40 7.50 5.57 29.19
CA PHE A 40 7.48 4.16 29.56
C PHE A 40 6.62 3.89 30.81
N HIS A 41 5.50 3.18 30.63
CA HIS A 41 4.55 2.83 31.69
C HIS A 41 5.23 2.02 32.83
N PRO A 42 4.89 2.22 34.13
CA PRO A 42 5.68 1.71 35.27
C PRO A 42 5.74 0.20 35.44
N HIS A 43 4.95 -0.59 34.69
CA HIS A 43 4.81 -2.03 34.94
C HIS A 43 5.75 -2.95 34.14
N LYS A 44 6.71 -2.43 33.35
CA LYS A 44 7.56 -3.26 32.47
C LYS A 44 9.08 -3.17 32.72
N MET A 45 9.53 -2.58 33.82
CA MET A 45 10.96 -2.53 34.17
C MET A 45 11.37 -3.52 35.28
N SER A 46 10.66 -4.65 35.44
CA SER A 46 10.99 -5.65 36.46
C SER A 46 11.90 -6.80 35.97
N SER A 47 12.39 -6.79 34.71
CA SER A 47 13.23 -7.87 34.19
C SER A 47 14.59 -7.39 33.66
N LEU A 48 15.64 -8.17 33.97
CA LEU A 48 17.05 -7.95 33.56
C LEU A 48 17.23 -7.81 32.04
N SER A 49 16.27 -8.27 31.24
CA SER A 49 16.23 -8.12 29.78
C SER A 49 15.93 -6.69 29.32
N GLY A 50 15.13 -5.93 30.07
CA GLY A 50 14.80 -4.53 29.73
C GLY A 50 15.98 -3.57 29.91
N ALA A 51 16.80 -3.80 30.93
CA ALA A 51 18.02 -3.02 31.17
C ALA A 51 19.11 -3.29 30.12
N ARG A 52 19.23 -4.53 29.63
CA ARG A 52 20.16 -4.89 28.55
C ARG A 52 19.80 -4.25 27.21
N LEU A 53 18.50 -4.08 26.92
CA LEU A 53 18.04 -3.43 25.69
C LEU A 53 18.36 -1.92 25.69
N GLY A 54 18.15 -1.22 26.81
CA GLY A 54 18.45 0.20 26.94
C GLY A 54 19.94 0.54 26.83
N LEU A 55 20.81 -0.32 27.36
CA LEU A 55 22.27 -0.17 27.26
C LEU A 55 22.81 -0.46 25.84
N CYS A 56 22.18 -1.34 25.06
CA CYS A 56 22.57 -1.61 23.67
C CYS A 56 22.31 -0.42 22.74
N VAL A 57 21.20 0.30 22.96
CA VAL A 57 20.81 1.48 22.16
C VAL A 57 21.73 2.67 22.45
N LEU A 58 22.18 2.83 23.70
CA LEU A 58 23.05 3.94 24.11
C LEU A 58 24.52 3.77 23.73
N ARG A 59 24.98 2.55 23.43
CA ARG A 59 26.40 2.27 23.13
C ARG A 59 26.76 2.30 21.64
N SER A 60 25.78 2.32 20.72
CA SER A 60 26.04 2.08 19.28
C SER A 60 25.63 3.23 18.34
N GLY A 61 24.94 4.26 18.81
CA GLY A 61 24.45 5.35 17.96
C GLY A 61 23.51 4.89 16.82
N PRO A 62 22.95 5.80 15.99
CA PRO A 62 21.94 5.46 15.00
C PRO A 62 22.46 4.79 13.71
N GLN A 63 23.72 4.33 13.68
CA GLN A 63 24.30 3.66 12.51
C GLN A 63 24.80 2.25 12.87
N ALA A 64 23.85 1.32 13.00
CA ALA A 64 24.13 -0.12 12.93
C ALA A 64 22.91 -0.88 12.37
N GLY A 65 22.45 -0.46 11.20
CA GLY A 65 21.46 -1.19 10.39
C GLY A 65 22.09 -2.25 9.50
N ALA A 66 23.03 -3.03 10.03
CA ALA A 66 23.54 -4.24 9.38
C ALA A 66 24.12 -5.15 10.47
N SER A 67 23.70 -6.42 10.47
CA SER A 67 24.17 -7.50 11.36
C SER A 67 23.41 -7.68 12.69
N LEU A 68 22.17 -8.16 12.62
CA LEU A 68 21.59 -9.00 13.68
C LEU A 68 21.03 -10.29 13.07
N PHE A 69 21.93 -10.99 12.36
CA PHE A 69 21.85 -12.42 12.09
C PHE A 69 22.78 -13.11 13.09
N CYS A 70 22.27 -13.54 14.25
CA CYS A 70 22.73 -14.70 15.03
C CYS A 70 22.13 -14.66 16.43
N CYS A 71 21.11 -15.48 16.67
CA CYS A 71 21.00 -16.37 17.84
C CYS A 71 19.59 -16.95 17.89
N TYR A 72 19.37 -18.04 17.15
CA TYR A 72 18.44 -19.10 17.57
C TYR A 72 18.71 -20.35 16.73
N ARG A 73 19.68 -21.17 17.16
CA ARG A 73 19.77 -22.57 16.72
C ARG A 73 20.56 -23.41 17.72
N GLN A 74 19.82 -24.08 18.59
CA GLN A 74 20.08 -25.42 19.14
C GLN A 74 18.69 -25.84 19.66
N CYS A 75 17.98 -26.77 19.04
CA CYS A 75 18.25 -28.20 19.16
C CYS A 75 17.44 -28.96 18.11
N SER A 76 18.08 -29.82 17.30
CA SER A 76 17.77 -31.25 17.18
C SER A 76 18.47 -31.87 15.96
N LYS A 77 19.27 -32.90 16.25
CA LYS A 77 19.89 -33.84 15.30
C LYS A 77 18.83 -34.83 14.81
N MET A 78 18.77 -35.11 13.51
CA MET A 78 18.71 -36.50 13.03
C MET A 78 19.16 -36.61 11.56
N LYS A 79 19.60 -37.82 11.21
CA LYS A 79 20.62 -38.15 10.21
C LYS A 79 20.08 -38.36 8.78
N ARG A 80 21.05 -38.21 7.86
CA ARG A 80 21.24 -38.61 6.45
C ARG A 80 20.51 -39.83 5.88
N LEU A 81 20.57 -39.84 4.53
CA LEU A 81 20.50 -40.93 3.51
C LEU A 81 19.16 -40.95 2.76
N ALA A 82 19.05 -41.10 1.43
CA ALA A 82 20.03 -41.23 0.34
C ALA A 82 19.31 -41.08 -1.02
N LEU A 83 20.12 -40.90 -2.07
CA LEU A 83 19.94 -41.42 -3.43
C LEU A 83 18.83 -40.85 -4.34
N ILE A 84 19.32 -40.07 -5.30
CA ILE A 84 18.73 -39.77 -6.61
C ILE A 84 18.89 -41.01 -7.50
N PRO A 85 17.87 -41.38 -8.29
CA PRO A 85 18.09 -41.95 -9.60
C PRO A 85 17.61 -41.00 -10.69
N LYS A 86 18.49 -40.83 -11.70
CA LYS A 86 18.15 -40.33 -13.02
C LYS A 86 17.16 -41.31 -13.69
N CYS A 87 16.08 -40.79 -14.26
CA CYS A 87 15.35 -41.46 -15.34
C CYS A 87 15.17 -40.49 -16.50
N ILE A 88 15.90 -40.78 -17.57
CA ILE A 88 15.61 -40.40 -18.96
C ILE A 88 14.53 -41.38 -19.43
N VAL A 89 13.38 -40.93 -19.96
CA VAL A 89 12.64 -41.63 -21.04
C VAL A 89 11.65 -40.65 -21.73
N HIS A 90 11.92 -40.45 -23.03
CA HIS A 90 11.05 -40.28 -24.20
C HIS A 90 9.79 -39.39 -24.20
N ASN A 91 9.84 -38.43 -25.13
CA ASN A 91 8.70 -37.97 -25.92
C ASN A 91 7.95 -39.17 -26.53
N LEU A 92 6.70 -39.36 -26.11
CA LEU A 92 5.71 -40.13 -26.86
C LEU A 92 4.43 -39.30 -26.97
N CYS A 93 4.29 -38.69 -28.14
CA CYS A 93 3.02 -38.19 -28.63
C CYS A 93 2.09 -39.40 -28.81
N SER A 94 1.05 -39.51 -27.98
CA SER A 94 -0.06 -40.43 -28.22
C SER A 94 -1.35 -39.62 -28.37
N ARG A 95 -1.91 -39.72 -29.58
CA ARG A 95 -3.28 -39.36 -29.91
C ARG A 95 -4.21 -40.39 -29.28
N GLY A 96 -5.35 -39.92 -28.79
CA GLY A 96 -6.57 -40.72 -28.67
C GLY A 96 -7.09 -40.87 -27.25
N MET A 97 -8.16 -40.15 -26.92
CA MET A 97 -9.53 -40.68 -26.82
C MET A 97 -10.38 -39.72 -26.01
N SER A 98 -11.44 -39.24 -26.65
CA SER A 98 -12.46 -38.39 -26.08
C SER A 98 -13.14 -39.09 -24.91
N ALA A 99 -12.92 -38.61 -23.69
CA ALA A 99 -13.80 -38.87 -22.57
C ALA A 99 -14.78 -37.69 -22.47
N ILE A 100 -16.05 -37.94 -22.76
CA ILE A 100 -17.15 -37.03 -22.48
C ILE A 100 -17.19 -36.85 -20.97
N ALA A 101 -16.56 -35.79 -20.47
CA ALA A 101 -16.77 -35.34 -19.10
C ALA A 101 -18.23 -34.89 -19.02
N GLY A 102 -19.03 -35.60 -18.23
CA GLY A 102 -20.42 -35.22 -17.98
C GLY A 102 -20.47 -33.74 -17.60
N GLN A 103 -21.22 -32.95 -18.37
CA GLN A 103 -21.57 -31.59 -18.01
C GLN A 103 -22.41 -31.67 -16.74
N LYS A 104 -21.74 -31.59 -15.59
CA LYS A 104 -22.39 -31.31 -14.31
C LYS A 104 -23.04 -29.94 -14.49
N GLN A 105 -24.37 -29.92 -14.46
CA GLN A 105 -25.20 -28.73 -14.55
C GLN A 105 -24.66 -27.72 -13.54
N ARG A 106 -23.98 -26.67 -14.02
CA ARG A 106 -23.59 -25.56 -13.15
C ARG A 106 -24.87 -24.79 -12.90
N ASP A 107 -25.42 -24.93 -11.71
CA ASP A 107 -26.52 -24.07 -11.28
C ASP A 107 -26.05 -22.62 -11.44
N SER A 108 -26.81 -21.84 -12.22
CA SER A 108 -26.58 -20.41 -12.40
C SER A 108 -26.65 -19.75 -11.02
N TRP A 109 -25.68 -18.92 -10.62
CA TRP A 109 -25.75 -18.11 -9.39
C TRP A 109 -26.66 -16.90 -9.57
N GLU A 110 -27.64 -17.00 -10.48
CA GLU A 110 -28.57 -15.94 -10.84
C GLU A 110 -29.21 -15.40 -9.57
N ILE A 111 -28.99 -14.10 -9.35
CA ILE A 111 -29.34 -13.44 -8.10
C ILE A 111 -30.85 -13.25 -8.08
N ASP A 112 -31.58 -14.09 -7.33
CA ASP A 112 -32.90 -13.69 -6.85
C ASP A 112 -32.71 -12.64 -5.75
N LEU A 113 -33.27 -11.44 -5.95
CA LEU A 113 -33.22 -10.37 -4.97
C LEU A 113 -33.90 -10.77 -3.64
N MET A 114 -34.81 -11.74 -3.64
CA MET A 114 -35.41 -12.30 -2.43
C MET A 114 -34.39 -13.05 -1.56
N ASP A 115 -33.39 -13.69 -2.17
CA ASP A 115 -32.31 -14.41 -1.48
C ASP A 115 -31.35 -13.47 -0.74
N LEU A 116 -31.30 -12.18 -1.10
CA LEU A 116 -30.39 -11.20 -0.49
C LEU A 116 -31.04 -10.36 0.63
N SER A 117 -32.30 -10.66 0.99
CA SER A 117 -33.06 -9.84 1.95
C SER A 117 -32.41 -9.75 3.33
N ASN A 118 -31.70 -10.79 3.78
CA ASN A 118 -30.99 -10.80 5.06
C ASN A 118 -29.66 -10.04 4.96
N GLU A 119 -28.94 -10.18 3.86
CA GLU A 119 -27.68 -9.52 3.55
C GLU A 119 -27.88 -8.00 3.45
N LEU A 120 -29.00 -7.57 2.88
CA LEU A 120 -29.38 -6.15 2.81
C LEU A 120 -29.71 -5.58 4.20
N LYS A 121 -30.34 -6.37 5.09
CA LYS A 121 -30.53 -5.97 6.49
C LYS A 121 -29.18 -5.80 7.21
N LEU A 122 -28.25 -6.73 7.00
CA LEU A 122 -26.88 -6.64 7.53
C LEU A 122 -26.11 -5.44 6.94
N ALA A 123 -26.28 -5.17 5.65
CA ALA A 123 -25.72 -3.98 5.01
C ALA A 123 -26.25 -2.71 5.68
N ASN A 124 -27.53 -2.66 6.05
CA ASN A 124 -28.12 -1.51 6.71
C ASN A 124 -27.61 -1.28 8.15
N SER A 125 -27.18 -2.34 8.85
CA SER A 125 -26.60 -2.25 10.20
C SER A 125 -25.07 -2.11 10.20
N SER A 126 -24.44 -2.13 9.02
CA SER A 126 -22.99 -2.13 8.87
C SER A 126 -22.32 -0.82 9.32
N ARG A 127 -20.99 -0.91 9.48
CA ARG A 127 -20.13 0.24 9.84
C ARG A 127 -20.40 1.48 8.97
N PRO A 128 -20.20 2.69 9.53
CA PRO A 128 -20.46 3.92 8.83
C PRO A 128 -19.60 4.04 7.55
N PHE A 129 -20.20 4.63 6.51
CA PHE A 129 -19.53 4.99 5.24
C PHE A 129 -19.11 3.83 4.31
N ARG A 130 -19.60 2.60 4.53
CA ARG A 130 -19.52 1.53 3.50
C ARG A 130 -20.54 1.75 2.39
N ARG A 131 -20.16 1.33 1.20
CA ARG A 131 -21.03 1.22 0.02
C ARG A 131 -21.00 -0.19 -0.49
N PHE A 132 -22.14 -0.63 -1.00
CA PHE A 132 -22.30 -1.96 -1.58
C PHE A 132 -22.95 -1.83 -2.95
N ILE A 133 -22.50 -2.66 -3.89
CA ILE A 133 -23.20 -2.85 -5.16
C ILE A 133 -24.26 -3.90 -4.88
N THR A 134 -25.53 -3.53 -5.03
CA THR A 134 -26.69 -4.43 -4.86
C THR A 134 -27.43 -4.64 -6.17
N ASP A 135 -27.23 -3.76 -7.14
CA ASP A 135 -27.79 -3.88 -8.49
C ASP A 135 -26.97 -4.88 -9.34
N PRO A 136 -27.59 -5.96 -9.85
CA PRO A 136 -26.91 -6.91 -10.74
C PRO A 136 -26.43 -6.29 -12.05
N GLY A 137 -27.09 -5.23 -12.54
CA GLY A 137 -26.67 -4.51 -13.75
C GLY A 137 -25.30 -3.87 -13.58
N LEU A 138 -25.11 -3.13 -12.49
CA LEU A 138 -23.83 -2.54 -12.11
C LEU A 138 -22.75 -3.61 -11.84
N ALA A 139 -23.12 -4.74 -11.21
CA ALA A 139 -22.18 -5.84 -11.01
C ALA A 139 -21.69 -6.44 -12.35
N LYS A 140 -22.58 -6.59 -13.34
CA LYS A 140 -22.21 -7.00 -14.71
C LYS A 140 -21.33 -5.96 -15.41
N THR A 141 -21.55 -4.67 -15.18
CA THR A 141 -20.67 -3.61 -15.67
C THR A 141 -19.27 -3.72 -15.07
N VAL A 142 -19.16 -3.98 -13.75
CA VAL A 142 -17.87 -4.23 -13.09
C VAL A 142 -17.16 -5.41 -13.72
N LEU A 143 -17.85 -6.54 -13.93
CA LEU A 143 -17.28 -7.72 -14.59
C LEU A 143 -16.66 -7.37 -15.95
N LYS A 144 -17.40 -6.63 -16.80
CA LYS A 144 -16.89 -6.16 -18.11
C LYS A 144 -15.67 -5.24 -17.95
N CYS A 145 -15.67 -4.36 -16.96
CA CYS A 145 -14.55 -3.46 -16.69
C CYS A 145 -13.29 -4.21 -16.22
N LEU A 146 -13.41 -5.36 -15.57
CA LEU A 146 -12.26 -6.16 -15.14
C LEU A 146 -11.63 -6.98 -16.28
N GLN A 147 -12.30 -7.09 -17.43
CA GLN A 147 -11.76 -7.68 -18.65
C GLN A 147 -10.77 -6.72 -19.35
N PRO A 148 -9.88 -7.21 -20.23
CA PRO A 148 -9.65 -8.62 -20.55
C PRO A 148 -8.93 -9.36 -19.41
N TRP A 149 -9.14 -10.67 -19.36
CA TRP A 149 -8.32 -11.58 -18.57
C TRP A 149 -6.99 -11.81 -19.30
N GLU A 150 -5.88 -11.94 -18.58
CA GLU A 150 -4.57 -12.11 -19.25
C GLU A 150 -4.54 -13.40 -20.09
N CYS A 151 -4.10 -13.27 -21.34
CA CYS A 151 -3.94 -14.40 -22.27
C CYS A 151 -2.89 -15.37 -21.70
N GLY A 152 -3.33 -16.54 -21.24
CA GLY A 152 -2.46 -17.59 -20.70
C GLY A 152 -2.74 -17.95 -19.24
N ALA A 153 -3.52 -17.16 -18.50
CA ALA A 153 -4.05 -17.60 -17.22
C ALA A 153 -5.07 -18.71 -17.47
N LYS A 154 -4.76 -19.95 -17.04
CA LYS A 154 -5.68 -21.09 -17.18
C LYS A 154 -7.05 -20.81 -16.58
N GLU A 155 -7.12 -19.97 -15.54
CA GLU A 155 -8.34 -19.50 -14.89
C GLU A 155 -8.11 -18.07 -14.34
N PRO A 156 -8.98 -17.09 -14.63
CA PRO A 156 -8.84 -15.74 -14.09
C PRO A 156 -9.08 -15.72 -12.58
N LEU A 157 -8.23 -14.99 -11.84
CA LEU A 157 -8.30 -14.82 -10.38
C LEU A 157 -8.50 -13.34 -10.03
N VAL A 158 -9.54 -13.06 -9.24
CA VAL A 158 -9.82 -11.72 -8.70
C VAL A 158 -9.83 -11.78 -7.17
N MET A 159 -9.11 -10.85 -6.55
CA MET A 159 -9.21 -10.61 -5.11
C MET A 159 -10.19 -9.47 -4.86
N GLU A 160 -11.35 -9.78 -4.31
CA GLU A 160 -12.37 -8.80 -3.94
C GLU A 160 -12.24 -8.47 -2.46
N PHE A 161 -12.02 -7.20 -2.11
CA PHE A 161 -12.07 -6.77 -0.71
C PHE A 161 -13.41 -6.14 -0.35
N ASN A 162 -13.88 -6.45 0.86
CA ASN A 162 -15.13 -5.97 1.43
C ASN A 162 -16.38 -6.27 0.56
N PRO A 163 -16.59 -7.52 0.11
CA PRO A 163 -17.72 -7.91 -0.75
C PRO A 163 -19.10 -7.65 -0.14
N GLY A 164 -19.23 -7.66 1.20
CA GLY A 164 -20.50 -7.45 1.89
C GLY A 164 -21.56 -8.48 1.47
N PRO A 165 -22.72 -8.05 0.93
CA PRO A 165 -23.76 -8.96 0.41
C PRO A 165 -23.29 -9.95 -0.67
N GLY A 166 -22.16 -9.69 -1.35
CA GLY A 166 -21.58 -10.63 -2.30
C GLY A 166 -22.24 -10.64 -3.68
N VAL A 167 -22.96 -9.59 -4.07
CA VAL A 167 -23.56 -9.45 -5.42
C VAL A 167 -22.49 -9.48 -6.52
N VAL A 168 -21.40 -8.74 -6.34
CA VAL A 168 -20.26 -8.76 -7.27
C VAL A 168 -19.56 -10.10 -7.21
N THR A 169 -19.36 -10.66 -6.02
CA THR A 169 -18.79 -12.00 -5.83
C THR A 169 -19.53 -13.06 -6.64
N ARG A 170 -20.87 -13.13 -6.53
CA ARG A 170 -21.72 -14.06 -7.30
C ARG A 170 -21.59 -13.82 -8.80
N THR A 171 -21.65 -12.56 -9.24
CA THR A 171 -21.51 -12.20 -10.66
C THR A 171 -20.15 -12.61 -11.24
N LEU A 172 -19.07 -12.54 -10.46
CA LEU A 172 -17.75 -13.01 -10.87
C LEU A 172 -17.70 -14.54 -10.96
N LEU A 173 -18.28 -15.24 -9.98
CA LEU A 173 -18.34 -16.71 -9.95
C LEU A 173 -19.17 -17.28 -11.11
N ASP A 174 -20.29 -16.64 -11.45
CA ASP A 174 -21.11 -16.95 -12.65
C ASP A 174 -20.30 -16.87 -13.93
N ALA A 175 -19.43 -15.87 -14.03
CA ALA A 175 -18.55 -15.69 -15.17
C ALA A 175 -17.35 -16.68 -15.20
N GLY A 176 -17.30 -17.64 -14.27
CA GLY A 176 -16.24 -18.64 -14.16
C GLY A 176 -14.94 -18.11 -13.55
N VAL A 177 -14.96 -16.94 -12.92
CA VAL A 177 -13.78 -16.33 -12.30
C VAL A 177 -13.55 -16.94 -10.92
N LYS A 178 -12.29 -17.24 -10.58
CA LYS A 178 -11.92 -17.59 -9.21
C LYS A 178 -11.86 -16.34 -8.36
N VAL A 179 -12.49 -16.36 -7.19
CA VAL A 179 -12.61 -15.19 -6.32
C VAL A 179 -11.98 -15.46 -4.96
N VAL A 180 -11.18 -14.51 -4.48
CA VAL A 180 -10.74 -14.43 -3.08
C VAL A 180 -11.44 -13.24 -2.43
N ALA A 181 -12.41 -13.51 -1.57
CA ALA A 181 -13.15 -12.54 -0.81
C ALA A 181 -12.42 -12.21 0.51
N LEU A 182 -11.88 -11.00 0.63
CA LEU A 182 -11.32 -10.45 1.87
C LEU A 182 -12.37 -9.59 2.58
N GLU A 183 -13.09 -10.16 3.54
CA GLU A 183 -14.14 -9.43 4.25
C GLU A 183 -13.66 -8.97 5.63
N SER A 184 -13.83 -7.69 5.93
CA SER A 184 -13.39 -7.10 7.21
C SER A 184 -14.41 -7.26 8.33
N GLN A 185 -15.71 -7.35 8.02
CA GLN A 185 -16.80 -7.47 8.99
C GLN A 185 -17.28 -8.91 9.12
N ALA A 186 -17.12 -9.45 10.32
CA ALA A 186 -17.48 -10.82 10.65
C ALA A 186 -18.97 -11.15 10.38
N THR A 187 -19.85 -10.15 10.39
CA THR A 187 -21.28 -10.31 10.14
C THR A 187 -21.61 -10.85 8.74
N PHE A 188 -20.77 -10.58 7.74
CA PHE A 188 -20.98 -11.07 6.37
C PHE A 188 -20.31 -12.43 6.12
N LEU A 189 -19.41 -12.88 7.01
CA LEU A 189 -18.69 -14.13 6.82
C LEU A 189 -19.63 -15.35 6.72
N PRO A 190 -20.68 -15.51 7.55
CA PRO A 190 -21.55 -16.68 7.44
C PRO A 190 -22.19 -16.84 6.05
N THR A 191 -22.72 -15.76 5.47
CA THR A 191 -23.30 -15.78 4.12
C THR A 191 -22.24 -16.11 3.06
N LEU A 192 -21.07 -15.48 3.14
CA LEU A 192 -19.99 -15.71 2.17
C LEU A 192 -19.47 -17.16 2.26
N GLU A 193 -19.44 -17.74 3.46
CA GLU A 193 -19.05 -19.14 3.66
C GLU A 193 -20.12 -20.13 3.18
N GLN A 194 -21.40 -19.79 3.31
CA GLN A 194 -22.47 -20.56 2.67
C GLN A 194 -22.33 -20.54 1.15
N LEU A 195 -22.08 -19.36 0.55
CA LEU A 195 -21.79 -19.26 -0.88
C LEU A 195 -20.57 -20.10 -1.26
N ARG A 196 -19.48 -20.03 -0.47
CA ARG A 196 -18.25 -20.80 -0.70
C ARG A 196 -18.53 -22.30 -0.80
N ASN A 197 -19.33 -22.84 0.11
CA ASN A 197 -19.64 -24.28 0.17
C ASN A 197 -20.32 -24.80 -1.10
N ASN A 198 -20.95 -23.93 -1.89
CA ASN A 198 -21.64 -24.33 -3.12
C ASN A 198 -20.76 -24.13 -4.38
N THR A 199 -19.59 -23.49 -4.28
CA THR A 199 -18.79 -23.01 -5.45
C THR A 199 -17.70 -23.98 -5.93
N ASP A 200 -17.69 -25.24 -5.48
CA ASP A 200 -16.71 -26.28 -5.86
C ASP A 200 -15.24 -25.78 -5.88
N GLY A 201 -14.88 -24.89 -4.93
CA GLY A 201 -13.54 -24.33 -4.78
C GLY A 201 -13.21 -23.08 -5.61
N GLN A 202 -14.17 -22.50 -6.34
CA GLN A 202 -13.99 -21.24 -7.06
C GLN A 202 -13.91 -20.01 -6.13
N LEU A 203 -14.58 -20.05 -4.97
CA LEU A 203 -14.52 -19.01 -3.95
C LEU A 203 -13.59 -19.40 -2.79
N ARG A 204 -12.81 -18.43 -2.31
CA ARG A 204 -12.14 -18.47 -1.00
C ARG A 204 -12.55 -17.26 -0.18
N VAL A 205 -12.91 -17.48 1.07
CA VAL A 205 -13.31 -16.40 2.00
C VAL A 205 -12.23 -16.28 3.07
N VAL A 206 -11.80 -15.05 3.36
CA VAL A 206 -10.80 -14.76 4.38
C VAL A 206 -11.29 -13.58 5.22
N HIS A 207 -11.29 -13.74 6.54
CA HIS A 207 -11.57 -12.63 7.48
C HIS A 207 -10.36 -11.69 7.54
N CYS A 208 -10.30 -10.74 6.61
CA CYS A 208 -9.17 -9.85 6.42
C CYS A 208 -9.64 -8.46 5.97
N ASP A 209 -9.04 -7.41 6.55
CA ASP A 209 -9.26 -6.02 6.17
C ASP A 209 -8.10 -5.57 5.29
N PHE A 210 -8.36 -5.47 3.98
CA PHE A 210 -7.37 -5.05 2.99
C PHE A 210 -6.73 -3.69 3.32
N PHE A 211 -7.49 -2.77 3.91
CA PHE A 211 -6.98 -1.45 4.32
C PHE A 211 -5.95 -1.55 5.45
N LYS A 212 -5.97 -2.65 6.22
CA LYS A 212 -5.10 -2.90 7.36
C LYS A 212 -4.01 -3.95 7.11
N LEU A 213 -3.79 -4.34 5.85
CA LEU A 213 -2.65 -5.19 5.50
C LEU A 213 -1.32 -4.52 5.88
N ASP A 214 -0.39 -5.28 6.45
CA ASP A 214 0.95 -4.80 6.81
C ASP A 214 0.90 -3.52 7.69
N PRO A 215 0.34 -3.60 8.91
CA PRO A 215 0.27 -2.45 9.81
C PRO A 215 1.67 -1.92 10.13
N LEU A 216 1.79 -0.59 10.20
CA LEU A 216 3.01 0.08 10.65
C LEU A 216 2.94 0.24 12.18
N GLY A 217 3.86 -0.39 12.91
CA GLY A 217 3.99 -0.25 14.38
C GLY A 217 3.56 -1.47 15.21
N GLU A 218 3.45 -1.27 16.52
CA GLU A 218 3.03 -2.29 17.48
C GLU A 218 1.50 -2.35 17.56
N GLY A 219 0.92 -3.50 17.21
CA GLY A 219 -0.51 -3.76 17.29
C GLY A 219 -0.79 -5.25 17.42
N SER A 220 -2.00 -5.61 17.85
CA SER A 220 -2.39 -7.02 17.90
C SER A 220 -2.56 -7.56 16.47
N MET A 221 -1.75 -8.57 16.13
CA MET A 221 -1.86 -9.33 14.88
C MET A 221 -2.99 -10.36 14.99
N GLN A 222 -4.22 -9.85 15.13
CA GLN A 222 -5.44 -10.64 15.17
C GLN A 222 -6.36 -10.25 14.01
N PRO A 223 -7.18 -11.18 13.48
CA PRO A 223 -8.17 -10.85 12.47
C PRO A 223 -9.00 -9.62 12.86
N PRO A 224 -9.26 -8.68 11.91
CA PRO A 224 -9.03 -8.80 10.47
C PRO A 224 -7.65 -8.29 10.00
N VAL A 225 -6.69 -8.02 10.89
CA VAL A 225 -5.36 -7.49 10.54
C VAL A 225 -4.42 -8.63 10.13
N MET A 226 -3.74 -8.50 8.99
CA MET A 226 -2.84 -9.54 8.46
C MET A 226 -1.62 -8.95 7.77
N TYR A 227 -0.56 -9.77 7.67
CA TYR A 227 0.54 -9.49 6.74
C TYR A 227 0.19 -10.02 5.36
N SER A 228 0.50 -9.24 4.32
CA SER A 228 0.37 -9.67 2.93
C SER A 228 1.19 -10.92 2.64
N GLU A 229 2.35 -11.09 3.31
CA GLU A 229 3.17 -12.29 3.18
C GLU A 229 2.44 -13.55 3.65
N THR A 230 1.78 -13.49 4.80
CA THR A 230 0.96 -14.59 5.33
C THR A 230 -0.22 -14.88 4.42
N LEU A 231 -0.95 -13.83 4.02
CA LEU A 231 -2.14 -13.95 3.17
C LEU A 231 -1.79 -14.60 1.82
N PHE A 232 -0.78 -14.08 1.12
CA PHE A 232 -0.43 -14.56 -0.22
C PHE A 232 0.15 -15.96 -0.19
N LYS A 233 0.91 -16.32 0.87
CA LYS A 233 1.37 -17.69 1.10
C LYS A 233 0.21 -18.65 1.28
N GLN A 234 -0.81 -18.30 2.08
CA GLN A 234 -2.01 -19.12 2.27
C GLN A 234 -2.81 -19.29 0.98
N LEU A 235 -2.83 -18.24 0.14
CA LEU A 235 -3.53 -18.28 -1.13
C LEU A 235 -2.75 -18.99 -2.24
N GLY A 236 -1.46 -19.29 -2.04
CA GLY A 236 -0.59 -19.87 -3.06
C GLY A 236 -0.13 -18.87 -4.13
N ILE A 237 -0.19 -17.57 -3.85
CA ILE A 237 0.24 -16.52 -4.77
C ILE A 237 1.76 -16.42 -4.69
N SER A 238 2.42 -16.71 -5.81
CA SER A 238 3.88 -16.69 -5.93
C SER A 238 4.38 -15.33 -6.40
N LYS A 239 5.62 -15.00 -6.03
CA LYS A 239 6.26 -13.75 -6.48
C LYS A 239 6.66 -13.89 -7.94
N VAL A 240 6.39 -12.87 -8.74
CA VAL A 240 6.90 -12.77 -10.12
C VAL A 240 7.87 -11.59 -10.27
N PRO A 241 8.82 -11.64 -11.21
CA PRO A 241 9.65 -10.49 -11.55
C PRO A 241 8.81 -9.26 -11.90
N TRP A 242 9.27 -8.06 -11.52
CA TRP A 242 8.54 -6.81 -11.78
C TRP A 242 8.19 -6.57 -13.25
N THR A 243 9.04 -7.04 -14.17
CA THR A 243 8.85 -6.91 -15.62
C THR A 243 7.78 -7.83 -16.18
N SER A 244 7.34 -8.85 -15.42
CA SER A 244 6.29 -9.78 -15.81
C SER A 244 4.94 -9.08 -15.95
N ASP A 245 3.98 -9.79 -16.54
CA ASP A 245 2.59 -9.35 -16.62
C ASP A 245 1.88 -9.37 -15.25
N VAL A 246 0.63 -8.91 -15.19
CA VAL A 246 -0.08 -8.65 -13.93
C VAL A 246 -0.44 -9.99 -13.28
N PRO A 247 0.15 -10.33 -12.11
CA PRO A 247 -0.07 -11.65 -11.51
C PRO A 247 -1.42 -11.75 -10.77
N LEU A 248 -2.05 -10.62 -10.46
CA LEU A 248 -3.30 -10.56 -9.70
C LEU A 248 -4.03 -9.24 -9.95
N LYS A 249 -5.35 -9.32 -10.12
CA LYS A 249 -6.27 -8.17 -10.09
C LYS A 249 -6.98 -8.10 -8.74
N VAL A 250 -6.98 -6.91 -8.14
CA VAL A 250 -7.71 -6.61 -6.91
C VAL A 250 -8.88 -5.70 -7.25
N PHE A 251 -10.06 -5.99 -6.72
CA PHE A 251 -11.25 -5.16 -6.86
C PHE A 251 -11.80 -4.74 -5.49
N GLY A 252 -12.32 -3.52 -5.39
CA GLY A 252 -13.17 -3.13 -4.27
C GLY A 252 -13.54 -1.66 -4.27
N ILE A 253 -14.28 -1.26 -3.22
CA ILE A 253 -14.88 0.08 -3.09
C ILE A 253 -14.25 0.80 -1.91
N PHE A 254 -13.76 2.02 -2.12
CA PHE A 254 -13.21 2.84 -1.05
C PHE A 254 -14.27 3.47 -0.15
N PHE A 255 -13.88 3.70 1.09
CA PHE A 255 -14.58 4.64 1.97
C PHE A 255 -13.98 6.02 1.77
N GLN A 256 -14.82 7.00 1.45
CA GLN A 256 -14.38 8.36 1.08
C GLN A 256 -13.38 8.98 2.07
N LYS A 257 -13.53 8.72 3.36
CA LYS A 257 -12.67 9.27 4.43
C LYS A 257 -11.25 8.70 4.46
N ILE A 258 -11.03 7.52 3.87
CA ILE A 258 -9.72 6.85 3.90
C ILE A 258 -9.00 6.86 2.55
N GLU A 259 -9.64 7.35 1.48
CA GLU A 259 -9.10 7.30 0.12
C GLU A 259 -7.67 7.82 0.03
N SER A 260 -7.44 9.07 0.45
CA SER A 260 -6.10 9.67 0.36
C SER A 260 -5.08 8.96 1.25
N LYS A 261 -5.47 8.54 2.47
CA LYS A 261 -4.59 7.82 3.40
C LYS A 261 -4.18 6.47 2.82
N PHE A 262 -5.12 5.77 2.21
CA PHE A 262 -4.88 4.49 1.58
C PHE A 262 -3.99 4.63 0.35
N ILE A 263 -4.25 5.60 -0.53
CA ILE A 263 -3.40 5.84 -1.71
C ILE A 263 -1.97 6.17 -1.26
N TRP A 264 -1.79 7.01 -0.24
CA TRP A 264 -0.46 7.27 0.33
C TRP A 264 0.24 6.01 0.83
N LYS A 265 -0.45 5.15 1.59
CA LYS A 265 0.08 3.86 2.03
C LYS A 265 0.53 3.01 0.84
N HIS A 266 -0.25 2.99 -0.23
CA HIS A 266 0.09 2.27 -1.45
C HIS A 266 1.25 2.90 -2.22
N ILE A 267 1.37 4.24 -2.25
CA ILE A 267 2.54 4.95 -2.80
C ILE A 267 3.82 4.47 -2.13
N TYR A 268 3.92 4.52 -0.80
CA TYR A 268 5.10 4.00 -0.11
C TYR A 268 5.33 2.52 -0.41
N SER A 269 4.27 1.71 -0.44
CA SER A 269 4.37 0.28 -0.71
C SER A 269 4.89 -0.03 -2.12
N ILE A 270 4.45 0.70 -3.15
CA ILE A 270 4.89 0.47 -4.53
C ILE A 270 6.35 0.88 -4.72
N TYR A 271 6.73 2.07 -4.26
CA TYR A 271 8.07 2.61 -4.42
C TYR A 271 9.10 1.76 -3.67
N GLU A 272 8.74 1.21 -2.51
CA GLU A 272 9.60 0.33 -1.72
C GLU A 272 9.48 -1.17 -2.09
N LYS A 273 8.64 -1.53 -3.07
CA LYS A 273 8.28 -2.94 -3.41
C LYS A 273 7.88 -3.78 -2.19
N ARG A 274 7.13 -3.17 -1.28
CA ARG A 274 6.57 -3.80 -0.06
C ARG A 274 5.13 -4.24 -0.27
N SER A 275 4.58 -4.89 0.75
CA SER A 275 3.21 -5.37 0.77
C SER A 275 2.90 -6.25 -0.46
N ILE A 276 1.73 -6.10 -1.05
CA ILE A 276 1.30 -6.79 -2.27
C ILE A 276 2.28 -6.60 -3.45
N TYR A 277 3.01 -5.49 -3.53
CA TYR A 277 3.96 -5.20 -4.60
C TYR A 277 5.26 -6.03 -4.51
N ARG A 278 5.48 -6.74 -3.41
CA ARG A 278 6.54 -7.77 -3.29
C ARG A 278 6.30 -8.95 -4.24
N TYR A 279 5.07 -9.11 -4.71
CA TYR A 279 4.64 -10.23 -5.55
C TYR A 279 4.57 -9.88 -7.04
N GLY A 280 4.82 -8.63 -7.42
CA GLY A 280 4.78 -8.16 -8.79
C GLY A 280 3.92 -6.91 -8.96
N ARG A 281 3.51 -6.64 -10.19
CA ARG A 281 2.69 -5.47 -10.54
C ARG A 281 1.21 -5.77 -10.37
N ILE A 282 0.75 -5.75 -9.11
CA ILE A 282 -0.65 -5.99 -8.77
C ILE A 282 -1.52 -4.86 -9.32
N GLU A 283 -2.54 -5.21 -10.12
CA GLU A 283 -3.51 -4.25 -10.67
C GLU A 283 -4.60 -3.98 -9.65
N LEU A 284 -4.88 -2.70 -9.36
CA LEU A 284 -5.94 -2.29 -8.47
C LEU A 284 -7.09 -1.68 -9.28
N ASN A 285 -8.29 -2.24 -9.18
CA ASN A 285 -9.51 -1.74 -9.79
C ASN A 285 -10.44 -1.24 -8.68
N LEU A 286 -10.47 0.07 -8.47
CA LEU A 286 -10.99 0.67 -7.25
C LEU A 286 -12.09 1.67 -7.56
N PHE A 287 -13.25 1.51 -6.93
CA PHE A 287 -14.21 2.60 -6.87
C PHE A 287 -13.74 3.65 -5.86
N MET A 288 -13.51 4.87 -6.34
CA MET A 288 -13.17 6.04 -5.52
C MET A 288 -14.06 7.22 -5.88
N SER A 289 -14.13 8.23 -5.00
CA SER A 289 -14.88 9.45 -5.27
C SER A 289 -14.34 10.18 -6.50
N GLU A 290 -15.24 10.77 -7.30
CA GLU A 290 -14.86 11.61 -8.45
C GLU A 290 -13.87 12.71 -8.05
N LYS A 291 -14.04 13.30 -6.86
CA LYS A 291 -13.09 14.25 -6.29
C LYS A 291 -11.69 13.66 -6.13
N GLN A 292 -11.57 12.45 -5.59
CA GLN A 292 -10.27 11.81 -5.40
C GLN A 292 -9.65 11.43 -6.74
N TYR A 293 -10.43 10.89 -7.68
CA TYR A 293 -9.96 10.56 -9.02
C TYR A 293 -9.39 11.81 -9.73
N LYS A 294 -10.15 12.92 -9.77
CA LYS A 294 -9.71 14.18 -10.39
C LYS A 294 -8.44 14.75 -9.76
N LYS A 295 -8.23 14.57 -8.45
CA LYS A 295 -6.98 14.95 -7.78
C LYS A 295 -5.79 14.07 -8.20
N LEU A 296 -6.01 12.78 -8.47
CA LEU A 296 -4.93 11.89 -8.89
C LEU A 296 -4.43 12.21 -10.29
N ILE A 297 -5.35 12.50 -11.22
CA ILE A 297 -5.04 12.79 -12.63
C ILE A 297 -4.90 14.30 -12.91
N CYS A 298 -4.83 15.12 -11.87
CA CYS A 298 -4.77 16.57 -12.02
C CYS A 298 -3.52 16.95 -12.86
N PRO A 299 -3.67 17.73 -13.94
CA PRO A 299 -2.53 18.17 -14.75
C PRO A 299 -1.74 19.27 -14.04
N PRO A 300 -0.47 19.50 -14.43
CA PRO A 300 0.29 20.64 -13.93
C PRO A 300 -0.42 21.97 -14.25
N GLY A 301 -0.20 22.96 -13.40
CA GLY A 301 -0.79 24.31 -13.52
C GLY A 301 -2.00 24.56 -12.62
N ASP A 302 -2.75 23.53 -12.21
CA ASP A 302 -3.80 23.67 -11.19
C ASP A 302 -3.15 23.75 -9.79
N MET A 303 -2.82 24.96 -9.36
CA MET A 303 -2.13 25.22 -8.09
C MET A 303 -2.93 24.78 -6.85
N ARG A 304 -4.22 24.51 -6.98
CA ARG A 304 -5.09 24.06 -5.89
C ARG A 304 -5.07 22.55 -5.74
N ASN A 305 -5.22 21.83 -6.86
CA ASN A 305 -5.45 20.39 -6.85
C ASN A 305 -4.25 19.56 -7.28
N TYR A 306 -3.26 20.16 -7.97
CA TYR A 306 -2.01 19.52 -8.31
C TYR A 306 -1.17 19.32 -7.05
N GLN A 307 -1.11 18.09 -6.56
CA GLN A 307 -0.50 17.74 -5.27
C GLN A 307 0.45 16.56 -5.42
N ALA A 308 1.39 16.42 -4.48
CA ALA A 308 2.42 15.38 -4.49
C ALA A 308 1.83 13.96 -4.61
N LEU A 309 0.69 13.70 -3.97
CA LEU A 309 0.01 12.40 -4.09
C LEU A 309 -0.34 12.06 -5.54
N GLY A 310 -0.90 13.02 -6.30
CA GLY A 310 -1.27 12.83 -7.70
C GLY A 310 -0.05 12.62 -8.58
N VAL A 311 0.99 13.44 -8.40
CA VAL A 311 2.27 13.32 -9.12
C VAL A 311 2.92 11.96 -8.90
N LEU A 312 3.06 11.54 -7.65
CA LEU A 312 3.66 10.24 -7.30
C LEU A 312 2.82 9.08 -7.83
N CYS A 313 1.50 9.22 -7.87
CA CYS A 313 0.59 8.22 -8.43
C CYS A 313 0.74 8.12 -9.95
N GLN A 314 0.74 9.24 -10.68
CA GLN A 314 0.90 9.27 -12.14
C GLN A 314 2.27 8.72 -12.57
N ALA A 315 3.33 8.99 -11.79
CA ALA A 315 4.66 8.43 -12.03
C ALA A 315 4.73 6.92 -11.75
N ALA A 316 3.95 6.40 -10.78
CA ALA A 316 4.00 4.99 -10.38
C ALA A 316 3.04 4.08 -11.18
N TYR A 317 1.89 4.60 -11.59
CA TYR A 317 0.80 3.85 -12.20
C TYR A 317 0.45 4.38 -13.59
N ASP A 318 0.01 3.47 -14.44
CA ASP A 318 -0.92 3.80 -15.51
C ASP A 318 -2.33 3.88 -14.90
N ILE A 319 -2.99 5.03 -15.05
CA ILE A 319 -4.26 5.36 -14.39
C ILE A 319 -5.34 5.46 -15.46
N GLN A 320 -6.29 4.52 -15.44
CA GLN A 320 -7.38 4.47 -16.41
C GLN A 320 -8.74 4.54 -15.70
N LEU A 321 -9.60 5.46 -16.14
CA LEU A 321 -11.01 5.47 -15.77
C LEU A 321 -11.76 4.41 -16.57
N LEU A 322 -12.34 3.43 -15.88
CA LEU A 322 -13.08 2.34 -16.51
C LEU A 322 -14.58 2.64 -16.57
N HIS A 323 -15.12 3.21 -15.50
CA HIS A 323 -16.56 3.48 -15.38
C HIS A 323 -16.82 4.63 -14.41
N MET A 324 -17.90 5.39 -14.64
CA MET A 324 -18.42 6.38 -13.71
C MET A 324 -19.85 6.03 -13.36
N GLU A 325 -20.14 5.91 -12.06
CA GLU A 325 -21.45 5.51 -11.56
C GLU A 325 -21.99 6.55 -10.55
N PRO A 326 -23.24 7.00 -10.67
CA PRO A 326 -23.85 7.89 -9.68
C PRO A 326 -23.85 7.29 -8.27
N TRP A 327 -23.75 8.13 -7.23
CA TRP A 327 -23.72 7.64 -5.84
C TRP A 327 -25.02 6.95 -5.44
N SER A 328 -26.14 7.36 -6.04
CA SER A 328 -27.47 6.78 -5.82
C SER A 328 -27.57 5.32 -6.18
N SER A 329 -26.73 4.82 -7.09
CA SER A 329 -26.72 3.42 -7.52
C SER A 329 -26.07 2.47 -6.50
N PHE A 330 -25.38 3.01 -5.49
CA PHE A 330 -24.78 2.23 -4.42
C PHE A 330 -25.72 2.16 -3.22
N PHE A 331 -25.87 0.97 -2.67
CA PHE A 331 -26.52 0.82 -1.38
C PHE A 331 -25.64 1.44 -0.29
N THR A 332 -26.18 2.45 0.38
CA THR A 332 -25.57 3.11 1.55
C THR A 332 -26.51 2.92 2.75
N PRO A 333 -25.99 2.49 3.93
CA PRO A 333 -26.82 2.25 5.11
C PRO A 333 -27.64 3.50 5.49
N SER A 334 -28.90 3.31 5.89
CA SER A 334 -29.89 4.38 6.04
C SER A 334 -29.44 5.51 6.98
N LYS A 335 -28.73 5.15 8.06
CA LYS A 335 -28.14 6.09 9.04
C LYS A 335 -27.15 7.10 8.45
N PHE A 336 -26.69 6.89 7.22
CA PHE A 336 -25.64 7.69 6.59
C PHE A 336 -26.04 8.24 5.21
N ARG A 337 -27.30 8.08 4.79
CA ARG A 337 -27.77 8.60 3.50
C ARG A 337 -27.62 10.12 3.39
N GLU A 338 -27.88 10.85 4.48
CA GLU A 338 -27.85 12.32 4.52
C GLU A 338 -26.44 12.94 4.52
N THR A 339 -25.40 12.23 4.96
CA THR A 339 -24.02 12.76 5.02
C THR A 339 -23.24 12.60 3.72
N SER A 340 -23.86 12.03 2.68
CA SER A 340 -23.22 11.68 1.40
C SER A 340 -23.04 12.86 0.45
N GLY A 341 -23.63 14.02 0.76
CA GLY A 341 -23.82 15.13 -0.19
C GLY A 341 -23.16 16.45 0.21
N ALA A 342 -21.97 16.43 0.83
CA ALA A 342 -21.20 17.66 0.95
C ALA A 342 -20.71 18.08 -0.45
N LYS A 343 -21.53 18.86 -1.17
CA LYS A 343 -21.22 19.43 -2.48
C LYS A 343 -19.90 20.19 -2.37
N SER A 344 -18.84 19.60 -2.92
CA SER A 344 -17.58 20.31 -3.08
C SER A 344 -17.78 21.37 -4.14
N VAL A 345 -17.84 22.64 -3.74
CA VAL A 345 -18.10 23.80 -4.62
C VAL A 345 -17.10 23.89 -5.79
N THR A 346 -15.95 23.21 -5.68
CA THR A 346 -14.80 23.37 -6.58
C THR A 346 -14.42 22.14 -7.37
N ILE A 347 -14.92 20.95 -7.02
CA ILE A 347 -14.68 19.71 -7.78
C ILE A 347 -15.98 18.91 -7.75
N PRO A 348 -16.56 18.54 -8.91
CA PRO A 348 -17.73 17.67 -8.94
C PRO A 348 -17.47 16.37 -8.19
N ASN A 349 -18.46 15.92 -7.40
CA ASN A 349 -18.32 14.75 -6.53
C ASN A 349 -19.61 13.93 -6.48
N ASP A 350 -20.33 13.88 -7.60
CA ASP A 350 -21.65 13.26 -7.70
C ASP A 350 -21.58 11.83 -8.24
N HIS A 351 -20.36 11.34 -8.55
CA HIS A 351 -20.09 9.98 -9.06
C HIS A 351 -18.98 9.27 -8.27
N MET A 352 -19.05 7.95 -8.28
CA MET A 352 -17.96 7.04 -7.94
C MET A 352 -17.31 6.60 -9.25
N CYS A 353 -15.99 6.76 -9.34
CA CYS A 353 -15.19 6.39 -10.49
C CYS A 353 -14.54 5.03 -10.21
N LEU A 354 -14.79 4.04 -11.07
CA LEU A 354 -14.01 2.81 -11.11
C LEU A 354 -12.71 3.10 -11.86
N VAL A 355 -11.60 3.12 -11.12
CA VAL A 355 -10.29 3.48 -11.64
C VAL A 355 -9.37 2.26 -11.58
N ARG A 356 -8.74 1.95 -12.70
CA ARG A 356 -7.66 0.96 -12.80
C ARG A 356 -6.32 1.64 -12.57
N LEU A 357 -5.57 1.13 -11.61
CA LEU A 357 -4.20 1.52 -11.30
C LEU A 357 -3.29 0.33 -11.59
N THR A 358 -2.56 0.39 -12.70
CA THR A 358 -1.61 -0.64 -13.11
C THR A 358 -0.19 -0.14 -12.89
N PRO A 359 0.61 -0.75 -12.00
CA PRO A 359 1.99 -0.34 -11.80
C PRO A 359 2.77 -0.34 -13.13
N ARG A 360 3.52 0.76 -13.39
CA ARG A 360 4.30 0.91 -14.62
C ARG A 360 5.47 -0.08 -14.65
N LYS A 361 5.63 -0.79 -15.77
CA LYS A 361 6.75 -1.73 -16.00
C LYS A 361 8.11 -1.03 -15.85
N ASN A 362 8.21 0.21 -16.31
CA ASN A 362 9.42 1.05 -16.30
C ASN A 362 9.53 2.00 -15.09
N LEU A 363 8.78 1.77 -14.01
CA LEU A 363 8.88 2.59 -12.80
C LEU A 363 10.32 2.61 -12.24
N PHE A 364 10.97 1.44 -12.21
CA PHE A 364 12.35 1.30 -11.77
C PHE A 364 13.28 1.21 -12.98
N GLY A 365 14.43 1.86 -12.86
CA GLY A 365 15.44 1.93 -13.93
C GLY A 365 16.85 1.76 -13.39
N LYS A 366 17.84 2.14 -14.20
CA LYS A 366 19.26 2.09 -13.78
C LYS A 366 19.53 2.99 -12.57
N GLN A 367 18.94 4.18 -12.57
CA GLN A 367 19.15 5.19 -11.53
C GLN A 367 18.03 5.23 -10.50
N PHE A 368 16.78 5.06 -10.94
CA PHE A 368 15.64 4.97 -10.03
C PHE A 368 15.51 3.56 -9.44
N LYS A 369 15.99 3.37 -8.21
CA LYS A 369 16.03 2.09 -7.48
C LYS A 369 15.09 2.14 -6.28
N VAL A 370 14.84 0.98 -5.69
CA VAL A 370 14.08 0.86 -4.43
C VAL A 370 14.79 1.59 -3.28
N LEU A 371 16.13 1.67 -3.31
CA LEU A 371 16.92 2.27 -2.23
C LEU A 371 16.81 3.80 -2.17
N ASN A 372 16.56 4.48 -3.29
CA ASN A 372 16.46 5.93 -3.38
C ASN A 372 15.03 6.42 -3.65
N SER A 373 14.04 5.52 -3.68
CA SER A 373 12.65 5.88 -3.96
C SER A 373 12.02 6.75 -2.86
N THR A 374 12.41 6.57 -1.60
CA THR A 374 11.93 7.40 -0.48
C THR A 374 12.44 8.84 -0.63
N THR A 375 13.69 9.01 -1.06
CA THR A 375 14.31 10.30 -1.41
C THR A 375 13.49 11.01 -2.50
N PHE A 376 13.10 10.29 -3.55
CA PHE A 376 12.21 10.84 -4.58
C PHE A 376 10.85 11.30 -4.04
N ILE A 377 10.20 10.48 -3.18
CA ILE A 377 8.92 10.85 -2.55
C ILE A 377 9.07 12.16 -1.78
N LEU A 378 10.15 12.31 -1.02
CA LEU A 378 10.43 13.52 -0.24
C LEU A 378 10.69 14.74 -1.14
N MET A 379 11.49 14.58 -2.19
CA MET A 379 11.76 15.63 -3.19
C MET A 379 10.45 16.16 -3.79
N VAL A 380 9.58 15.29 -4.28
CA VAL A 380 8.30 15.69 -4.89
C VAL A 380 7.40 16.40 -3.87
N ARG A 381 7.37 15.92 -2.61
CA ARG A 381 6.61 16.57 -1.54
C ARG A 381 7.14 17.97 -1.25
N GLN A 382 8.45 18.15 -1.12
CA GLN A 382 9.09 19.43 -0.83
C GLN A 382 8.85 20.45 -1.95
N LEU A 383 9.07 20.06 -3.21
CA LEU A 383 8.83 20.93 -4.37
C LEU A 383 7.36 21.38 -4.46
N LEU A 384 6.42 20.49 -4.17
CA LEU A 384 4.99 20.78 -4.22
C LEU A 384 4.40 21.38 -2.93
N CYS A 385 5.22 21.62 -1.89
CA CYS A 385 4.85 22.50 -0.78
C CYS A 385 4.81 23.97 -1.24
N LYS A 386 5.78 24.41 -2.06
CA LYS A 386 5.83 25.77 -2.64
C LYS A 386 5.56 25.75 -4.15
N ARG A 387 4.35 25.33 -4.55
CA ARG A 387 3.96 25.14 -5.98
C ARG A 387 4.14 26.36 -6.88
N LYS A 388 4.09 27.56 -6.31
CA LYS A 388 4.28 28.83 -7.04
C LYS A 388 5.75 29.27 -7.14
N GLY A 389 6.66 28.61 -6.41
CA GLY A 389 8.09 28.90 -6.46
C GLY A 389 8.73 28.36 -7.73
N LYS A 390 9.78 29.01 -8.21
CA LYS A 390 10.53 28.52 -9.38
C LYS A 390 11.26 27.23 -9.03
N LEU A 391 11.29 26.29 -9.97
CA LEU A 391 12.03 25.05 -9.78
C LEU A 391 13.53 25.31 -9.65
N LEU A 392 14.06 26.25 -10.44
CA LEU A 392 15.49 26.59 -10.44
C LEU A 392 15.98 27.07 -9.07
N ASP A 393 15.18 27.87 -8.34
CA ASP A 393 15.56 28.36 -7.02
C ASP A 393 15.73 27.20 -6.02
N TRP A 394 14.88 26.17 -6.12
CA TRP A 394 15.01 24.94 -5.33
C TRP A 394 16.24 24.14 -5.73
N LEU A 395 16.48 23.95 -7.02
CA LEU A 395 17.66 23.23 -7.50
C LEU A 395 18.95 23.92 -7.05
N ASN A 396 19.03 25.24 -7.17
CA ASN A 396 20.18 26.01 -6.72
C ASN A 396 20.36 25.98 -5.19
N SER A 397 19.29 25.78 -4.42
CA SER A 397 19.40 25.59 -2.96
C SER A 397 20.01 24.25 -2.58
N TRP A 398 19.86 23.23 -3.43
CA TRP A 398 20.42 21.89 -3.21
C TRP A 398 21.81 21.74 -3.84
N ASP A 399 22.00 22.29 -5.04
CA ASP A 399 23.24 22.32 -5.78
C ASP A 399 23.34 23.65 -6.57
N PRO A 400 24.03 24.66 -6.02
CA PRO A 400 24.18 25.97 -6.66
C PRO A 400 24.93 25.95 -7.99
N VAL A 401 25.71 24.89 -8.27
CA VAL A 401 26.60 24.84 -9.43
C VAL A 401 25.90 24.22 -10.63
N ASN A 402 25.07 23.20 -10.41
CA ASN A 402 24.52 22.39 -11.49
C ASN A 402 23.04 22.63 -11.82
N GLY A 403 22.32 23.45 -11.04
CA GLY A 403 20.87 23.65 -11.23
C GLY A 403 20.47 24.09 -12.64
N GLN A 404 21.16 25.09 -13.22
CA GLN A 404 20.90 25.55 -14.59
C GLN A 404 21.29 24.52 -15.66
N ALA A 405 22.43 23.84 -15.47
CA ALA A 405 22.90 22.82 -16.39
C ALA A 405 21.90 21.65 -16.47
N LEU A 406 21.36 21.23 -15.32
CA LEU A 406 20.36 20.17 -15.20
C LEU A 406 19.03 20.54 -15.89
N MET A 407 18.59 21.78 -15.74
CA MET A 407 17.38 22.29 -16.41
C MET A 407 17.55 22.25 -17.94
N LYS A 408 18.72 22.66 -18.44
CA LYS A 408 19.05 22.63 -19.86
C LYS A 408 19.17 21.21 -20.43
N GLU A 409 19.79 20.30 -19.68
CA GLU A 409 19.91 18.89 -20.07
C GLU A 409 18.53 18.22 -20.24
N LEU A 410 17.60 18.54 -19.35
CA LEU A 410 16.26 17.93 -19.32
C LEU A 410 15.21 18.67 -20.15
N ASP A 411 15.61 19.72 -20.87
CA ASP A 411 14.72 20.61 -21.64
C ASP A 411 13.58 21.18 -20.78
N ILE A 412 13.91 21.63 -19.56
CA ILE A 412 12.96 22.24 -18.63
C ILE A 412 13.14 23.76 -18.66
N PRO A 413 12.09 24.55 -18.92
CA PRO A 413 12.18 26.02 -18.93
C PRO A 413 12.63 26.60 -17.59
N GLU A 414 13.59 27.53 -17.60
CA GLU A 414 14.17 28.12 -16.38
C GLU A 414 13.15 28.87 -15.51
N ASN A 415 12.09 29.41 -16.12
CA ASN A 415 11.03 30.15 -15.44
C ASN A 415 9.89 29.25 -14.92
N ILE A 416 9.98 27.92 -15.08
CA ILE A 416 8.92 27.01 -14.66
C ILE A 416 8.75 27.06 -13.14
N THR A 417 7.49 27.08 -12.69
CA THR A 417 7.17 26.87 -11.29
C THR A 417 7.09 25.39 -10.98
N THR A 418 7.34 24.99 -9.73
CA THR A 418 7.24 23.57 -9.36
C THR A 418 5.85 23.00 -9.65
N GLY A 419 4.77 23.77 -9.47
CA GLY A 419 3.40 23.35 -9.79
C GLY A 419 3.11 23.17 -11.29
N ASN A 420 4.01 23.58 -12.18
CA ASN A 420 3.89 23.42 -13.62
C ASN A 420 4.73 22.26 -14.19
N VAL A 421 5.55 21.60 -13.36
CA VAL A 421 6.40 20.48 -13.78
C VAL A 421 5.55 19.21 -13.95
N ASN A 422 5.70 18.49 -15.05
CA ASN A 422 4.97 17.24 -15.29
C ASN A 422 5.47 16.09 -14.37
N PRO A 423 4.62 15.09 -14.05
CA PRO A 423 5.03 13.95 -13.23
C PRO A 423 6.25 13.19 -13.74
N ASP A 424 6.33 12.95 -15.05
CA ASP A 424 7.48 12.27 -15.66
C ASP A 424 8.76 13.13 -15.60
N GLN A 425 8.63 14.46 -15.66
CA GLN A 425 9.76 15.37 -15.54
C GLN A 425 10.36 15.34 -14.13
N TYR A 426 9.54 15.21 -13.07
CA TYR A 426 10.07 15.00 -11.73
C TYR A 426 10.92 13.74 -11.62
N LYS A 427 10.47 12.63 -12.23
CA LYS A 427 11.24 11.37 -12.22
C LYS A 427 12.56 11.52 -12.98
N ARG A 428 12.53 12.12 -14.17
CA ARG A 428 13.74 12.36 -14.97
C ARG A 428 14.73 13.29 -14.24
N LEU A 429 14.21 14.35 -13.61
CA LEU A 429 14.99 15.26 -12.78
C LEU A 429 15.71 14.49 -11.67
N PHE A 430 14.99 13.66 -10.93
CA PHE A 430 15.58 12.85 -9.88
C PHE A 430 16.63 11.85 -10.41
N GLU A 431 16.35 11.19 -11.54
CA GLU A 431 17.29 10.24 -12.17
C GLU A 431 18.58 10.91 -12.66
N ALA A 432 18.51 12.17 -13.09
CA ALA A 432 19.68 12.96 -13.49
C ALA A 432 20.46 13.47 -12.26
N MET A 433 19.76 13.88 -11.20
CA MET A 433 20.42 14.24 -9.93
C MET A 433 21.19 13.07 -9.31
N GLU A 434 20.65 11.85 -9.37
CA GLU A 434 21.33 10.64 -8.88
C GLU A 434 22.51 10.20 -9.75
N GLN A 435 22.60 10.68 -10.99
CA GLN A 435 23.74 10.43 -11.89
C GLN A 435 24.91 11.36 -11.63
N SER A 436 24.63 12.56 -11.13
CA SER A 436 25.64 13.57 -10.86
C SER A 436 26.43 13.19 -9.59
N ASP A 437 27.71 12.84 -9.76
CA ASP A 437 28.63 12.53 -8.65
C ASP A 437 28.84 13.71 -7.68
N THR A 438 28.46 14.93 -8.08
CA THR A 438 28.63 16.18 -7.30
C THR A 438 27.52 16.42 -6.27
N LEU A 439 26.37 15.76 -6.39
CA LEU A 439 25.25 15.90 -5.46
C LEU A 439 25.48 15.00 -4.24
N GLY A 440 26.05 15.57 -3.18
CA GLY A 440 26.19 14.88 -1.89
C GLY A 440 24.83 14.37 -1.41
N LYS A 441 24.73 13.08 -1.07
CA LYS A 441 23.47 12.38 -0.68
C LYS A 441 22.68 12.98 0.51
N SER A 442 23.14 14.10 1.08
CA SER A 442 22.54 14.77 2.24
C SER A 442 21.52 15.88 1.89
N TRP A 443 21.31 16.21 0.62
CA TRP A 443 20.50 17.37 0.21
C TRP A 443 19.02 17.31 0.65
N ILE A 444 18.46 16.11 0.91
CA ILE A 444 17.06 15.95 1.35
C ILE A 444 16.89 15.99 2.87
N PHE A 445 17.87 15.55 3.65
CA PHE A 445 17.65 15.24 5.07
C PHE A 445 17.60 16.47 5.99
N ASN A 446 18.16 17.60 5.57
CA ASN A 446 18.27 18.77 6.44
C ASN A 446 16.95 19.55 6.59
N GLU A 447 16.03 19.54 5.61
CA GLU A 447 14.77 20.31 5.70
C GLU A 447 13.54 19.50 6.18
N VAL A 448 13.61 18.16 6.15
CA VAL A 448 12.47 17.31 6.58
C VAL A 448 12.29 17.33 8.11
N LEU A 449 13.39 17.48 8.86
CA LEU A 449 13.35 17.56 10.34
C LEU A 449 12.75 18.89 10.84
N GLU A 450 12.89 19.98 10.09
CA GLU A 450 12.37 21.28 10.49
C GLU A 450 10.85 21.40 10.26
N ASN A 451 10.32 20.76 9.22
CA ASN A 451 8.90 20.84 8.86
C ASN A 451 7.99 19.82 9.57
N THR A 452 8.55 18.80 10.25
CA THR A 452 7.77 17.84 11.04
C THR A 452 7.29 18.37 12.40
N ASN A 453 7.79 19.53 12.84
CA ASN A 453 7.36 20.16 14.10
C ASN A 453 6.06 20.99 13.97
N GLY A 454 5.44 21.01 12.78
CA GLY A 454 4.24 21.79 12.48
C GLY A 454 3.05 20.99 11.92
N LEU A 455 3.00 19.67 12.14
CA LEU A 455 1.87 18.81 11.72
C LEU A 455 1.11 18.22 12.91
#